data_AF-A0A2P6RJA0-F1
#
_entry.id   AF-A0A2P6RJA0-F1
#
_cell.length_a   1.000
_cell.length_b   1.000
_cell.length_c   1.000
_cell.angle_alpha   90.00
_cell.angle_beta   90.00
_cell.angle_gamma   90.00
#
_symmetry.space_group_name_H-M   'P 1'
#
loop_
_entity.id
_entity.type
_entity.pdbx_description
1 polymer ?
#
loop_
_entity_poly.entity_id
_entity_poly.type
_entity_poly.pdbx_seq_one_letter_code
_entity_poly.pdbx_strand_id
1 'polypeptide(L)'
;MLEDAPEVATCSDYKFDLAIQLGNLEIAEDIATKAHSESKWKQLGELAMSSGKLELTEDYILHGMDFSDLLLLYSSLGDAQGMSKLEEQGKNNVAFLGLFMLGNLEERIQLLLDSERILEAALMARSYVPSMVSEIVQFGEMTWTMSNFQSFFFFFFTLWV
;
A
#
# COMPACT_ATOMS: atom_id res chain seq x y z
N MET A 1 3.88 -30.49 27.29
CA MET A 1 5.03 -29.79 27.91
C MET A 1 5.27 -28.41 27.30
N LEU A 2 5.15 -28.20 25.97
CA LEU A 2 5.23 -26.85 25.39
C LEU A 2 3.87 -26.10 25.39
N GLU A 3 2.75 -26.81 25.38
CA GLU A 3 1.40 -26.22 25.31
C GLU A 3 1.01 -25.39 26.56
N ASP A 4 1.55 -25.74 27.74
CA ASP A 4 1.26 -25.04 29.02
C ASP A 4 2.21 -23.88 29.31
N ALA A 5 3.26 -23.71 28.49
CA ALA A 5 4.26 -22.68 28.71
C ALA A 5 3.73 -21.21 28.64
N PRO A 6 2.67 -20.85 27.88
CA PRO A 6 2.18 -19.47 27.87
C PRO A 6 1.39 -19.10 29.14
N GLU A 7 0.97 -20.08 29.95
CA GLU A 7 0.31 -19.80 31.24
C GLU A 7 1.30 -19.46 32.36
N VAL A 8 2.55 -19.92 32.24
CA VAL A 8 3.61 -19.70 33.23
C VAL A 8 4.44 -18.44 32.93
N ALA A 9 4.38 -17.95 31.68
CA ALA A 9 5.10 -16.76 31.25
C ALA A 9 4.55 -15.48 31.90
N THR A 10 5.36 -14.83 32.74
CA THR A 10 5.02 -13.57 33.43
C THR A 10 5.27 -12.33 32.57
N CYS A 11 6.10 -12.44 31.53
CA CYS A 11 6.41 -11.35 30.60
C CYS A 11 5.53 -11.44 29.35
N SER A 12 4.84 -10.34 29.02
CA SER A 12 3.92 -10.28 27.87
C SER A 12 4.59 -10.51 26.53
N ASP A 13 5.85 -10.08 26.36
CA ASP A 13 6.58 -10.26 25.10
C ASP A 13 7.00 -11.72 24.90
N TYR A 14 7.54 -12.35 25.94
CA TYR A 14 7.89 -13.77 25.90
C TYR A 14 6.66 -14.66 25.68
N LYS A 15 5.52 -14.29 26.28
CA LYS A 15 4.25 -14.99 26.07
C LYS A 15 3.76 -14.87 24.62
N PHE A 16 3.99 -13.73 23.97
CA PHE A 16 3.68 -13.54 22.56
C PHE A 16 4.55 -14.41 21.68
N ASP A 17 5.87 -14.37 21.84
CA ASP A 17 6.81 -15.18 21.05
C ASP A 17 6.48 -16.67 21.15
N LEU A 18 6.15 -17.13 22.35
CA LEU A 18 5.74 -18.50 22.60
C LEU A 18 4.37 -18.83 21.97
N ALA A 19 3.39 -17.92 22.06
CA ALA A 19 2.09 -18.11 21.40
C ALA A 19 2.23 -18.21 19.88
N ILE A 20 3.13 -17.40 19.29
CA ILE A 20 3.46 -17.47 17.87
C ILE A 20 4.09 -18.82 17.52
N GLN A 21 5.06 -19.30 18.30
CA GLN A 21 5.71 -20.61 18.10
C GLN A 21 4.73 -21.79 18.23
N LEU A 22 3.73 -21.67 19.11
CA LEU A 22 2.71 -22.68 19.32
C LEU A 22 1.56 -22.60 18.30
N GLY A 23 1.51 -21.56 17.46
CA GLY A 23 0.41 -21.33 16.54
C GLY A 23 -0.90 -20.88 17.23
N ASN A 24 -0.83 -20.41 18.48
CA ASN A 24 -2.01 -20.00 19.23
C ASN A 24 -2.36 -18.53 18.96
N LEU A 25 -3.20 -18.33 17.94
CA LEU A 25 -3.62 -17.00 17.48
C LEU A 25 -4.43 -16.22 18.53
N GLU A 26 -5.28 -16.88 19.33
CA GLU A 26 -6.14 -16.19 20.30
C GLU A 26 -5.34 -15.48 21.40
N ILE A 27 -4.32 -16.16 21.94
CA ILE A 27 -3.45 -15.57 22.96
C ILE A 27 -2.59 -14.46 22.35
N ALA A 28 -2.08 -14.69 21.14
CA ALA A 28 -1.23 -13.72 20.46
C ALA A 28 -2.01 -12.44 20.08
N GLU A 29 -3.28 -12.56 19.69
CA GLU A 29 -4.20 -11.44 19.40
C GLU A 29 -4.49 -10.59 20.64
N ASP A 30 -4.83 -11.22 21.77
CA ASP A 30 -5.09 -10.50 23.03
C ASP A 30 -3.85 -9.69 23.48
N ILE A 31 -2.65 -10.25 23.28
CA ILE A 31 -1.39 -9.56 23.58
C ILE A 31 -1.10 -8.46 22.56
N ALA A 32 -1.30 -8.69 21.26
CA ALA A 32 -1.08 -7.69 20.21
C ALA A 32 -2.02 -6.49 20.39
N THR A 33 -3.27 -6.75 20.74
CA THR A 33 -4.28 -5.73 21.05
C THR A 33 -3.86 -4.87 22.23
N LYS A 34 -3.36 -5.46 23.31
CA LYS A 34 -2.87 -4.72 24.49
C LYS A 34 -1.59 -3.94 24.22
N ALA A 35 -0.71 -4.49 23.38
CA ALA A 35 0.58 -3.89 23.07
C ALA A 35 0.49 -2.75 22.04
N HIS A 36 -0.58 -2.70 21.24
CA HIS A 36 -0.78 -1.72 20.16
C HIS A 36 0.46 -1.53 19.27
N SER A 37 1.19 -2.61 18.98
CA SER A 37 2.43 -2.57 18.22
C SER A 37 2.24 -3.14 16.82
N GLU A 38 2.51 -2.34 15.80
CA GLU A 38 2.44 -2.72 14.38
C GLU A 38 3.27 -3.98 14.07
N SER A 39 4.47 -4.08 14.65
CA SER A 39 5.37 -5.24 14.45
C SER A 39 4.74 -6.56 14.93
N LYS A 40 4.00 -6.52 16.04
CA LYS A 40 3.31 -7.72 16.56
C LYS A 40 2.13 -8.12 15.68
N TRP A 41 1.37 -7.14 15.18
CA TRP A 41 0.29 -7.39 14.22
C TRP A 41 0.81 -8.01 12.93
N LYS A 42 1.98 -7.56 12.45
CA LYS A 42 2.63 -8.16 11.28
C LYS A 42 2.99 -9.63 11.50
N GLN A 43 3.63 -9.96 12.62
CA GLN A 43 3.95 -11.36 12.94
C GLN A 43 2.70 -12.22 13.11
N LEU A 44 1.63 -11.67 13.67
CA LEU A 44 0.35 -12.36 13.80
C LEU A 44 -0.30 -12.61 12.43
N GLY A 45 -0.24 -11.62 11.52
CA GLY A 45 -0.70 -11.74 10.14
C GLY A 45 0.04 -12.84 9.36
N GLU A 46 1.38 -12.89 9.47
CA GLU A 46 2.20 -13.94 8.86
C GLU A 46 1.82 -15.35 9.40
N LEU A 47 1.60 -15.46 10.71
CA LEU A 47 1.18 -16.71 11.33
C LEU A 47 -0.23 -17.13 10.88
N ALA A 48 -1.17 -16.19 10.84
CA ALA A 48 -2.53 -16.45 10.38
C ALA A 48 -2.55 -16.89 8.91
N MET A 49 -1.73 -16.24 8.08
CA MET A 49 -1.57 -16.56 6.66
C MET A 49 -0.98 -17.96 6.46
N SER A 50 0.07 -18.33 7.22
CA SER A 50 0.65 -19.69 7.18
C SER A 50 -0.31 -20.77 7.70
N SER A 51 -1.23 -20.40 8.59
CA SER A 51 -2.29 -21.27 9.11
C SER A 51 -3.52 -21.37 8.19
N GLY A 52 -3.56 -20.60 7.08
CA GLY A 52 -4.65 -20.59 6.11
C GLY A 52 -5.94 -19.91 6.58
N LYS A 53 -5.90 -19.11 7.65
CA LYS A 53 -7.08 -18.41 8.20
C LYS A 53 -7.23 -17.01 7.57
N LEU A 54 -7.61 -17.00 6.30
CA LEU A 54 -7.59 -15.79 5.45
C LEU A 54 -8.44 -14.63 5.98
N GLU A 55 -9.62 -14.91 6.56
CA GLU A 55 -10.51 -13.89 7.13
C GLU A 55 -9.83 -13.12 8.29
N LEU A 56 -9.13 -13.85 9.17
CA LEU A 56 -8.39 -13.25 10.27
C LEU A 56 -7.12 -12.55 9.77
N THR A 57 -6.48 -13.11 8.74
CA THR A 57 -5.30 -12.51 8.11
C THR A 57 -5.59 -11.12 7.59
N GLU A 58 -6.73 -10.90 6.91
CA GLU A 58 -7.11 -9.57 6.41
C GLU A 58 -7.21 -8.55 7.56
N ASP A 59 -7.93 -8.90 8.62
CA ASP A 59 -8.12 -8.01 9.77
C ASP A 59 -6.79 -7.70 10.47
N TYR A 60 -5.93 -8.71 10.68
CA TYR A 60 -4.63 -8.52 11.32
C TYR A 60 -3.68 -7.66 10.49
N ILE A 61 -3.66 -7.80 9.17
CA ILE A 61 -2.80 -6.97 8.31
C ILE A 61 -3.32 -5.53 8.25
N LEU A 62 -4.65 -5.33 8.24
CA LEU A 62 -5.25 -3.98 8.34
C LEU A 62 -4.81 -3.27 9.62
N HIS A 63 -4.77 -3.97 10.74
CA HIS A 63 -4.24 -3.42 12.01
C HIS A 63 -2.73 -3.13 11.95
N GLY A 64 -1.96 -3.93 11.20
CA GLY A 64 -0.54 -3.71 10.97
C GLY A 64 -0.21 -2.61 9.96
N MET A 65 -1.21 -2.05 9.27
CA MET A 65 -1.06 -1.03 8.21
C MET A 65 -0.10 -1.44 7.07
N ASP A 66 0.06 -2.73 6.81
CA ASP A 66 0.90 -3.23 5.71
C ASP A 66 0.09 -3.44 4.43
N PHE A 67 -0.02 -2.36 3.65
CA PHE A 67 -0.76 -2.36 2.39
C PHE A 67 -0.15 -3.27 1.30
N SER A 68 1.12 -3.64 1.42
CA SER A 68 1.77 -4.52 0.43
C SER A 68 1.29 -5.96 0.59
N ASP A 69 1.18 -6.42 1.84
CA ASP A 69 0.69 -7.74 2.17
C ASP A 69 -0.81 -7.87 1.89
N LEU A 70 -1.60 -6.81 2.12
CA LEU A 70 -3.00 -6.75 1.69
C LEU A 70 -3.16 -6.82 0.17
N LEU A 71 -2.31 -6.11 -0.58
CA LEU A 71 -2.35 -6.19 -2.06
C LEU A 71 -2.07 -7.62 -2.54
N LEU A 72 -1.10 -8.30 -1.92
CA LEU A 72 -0.79 -9.69 -2.25
C LEU A 72 -1.98 -10.61 -1.91
N LEU A 73 -2.62 -10.39 -0.77
CA LEU A 73 -3.80 -11.16 -0.36
C LEU A 73 -4.96 -10.96 -1.35
N TYR A 74 -5.38 -9.73 -1.60
CA TYR A 74 -6.52 -9.46 -2.51
C TYR A 74 -6.22 -9.86 -3.95
N SER A 75 -5.00 -9.69 -4.44
CA SER A 75 -4.62 -10.15 -5.78
C SER A 75 -4.65 -11.67 -5.90
N SER A 76 -4.25 -12.40 -4.86
CA SER A 76 -4.31 -13.87 -4.82
C SER A 76 -5.74 -14.38 -4.73
N LEU A 77 -6.62 -13.66 -4.04
CA LEU A 77 -8.05 -13.98 -3.94
C LEU A 77 -8.86 -13.51 -5.16
N GLY A 78 -8.32 -12.60 -5.97
CA GLY A 78 -9.05 -11.95 -7.04
C GLY A 78 -10.14 -11.00 -6.53
N ASP A 79 -10.00 -10.47 -5.32
CA ASP A 79 -10.98 -9.55 -4.73
C ASP A 79 -10.80 -8.13 -5.30
N ALA A 80 -11.68 -7.79 -6.24
CA ALA A 80 -11.68 -6.47 -6.86
C ALA A 80 -12.10 -5.34 -5.90
N GLN A 81 -12.96 -5.64 -4.93
CA GLN A 81 -13.45 -4.62 -3.98
C GLN A 81 -12.37 -4.27 -2.96
N GLY A 82 -11.68 -5.27 -2.42
CA GLY A 82 -10.52 -5.07 -1.56
C GLY A 82 -9.41 -4.27 -2.24
N MET A 83 -9.11 -4.57 -3.51
CA MET A 83 -8.11 -3.82 -4.29
C MET A 83 -8.50 -2.35 -4.52
N SER A 84 -9.78 -2.05 -4.75
CA SER A 84 -10.24 -0.66 -4.90
C SER A 84 -10.16 0.12 -3.58
N LYS A 85 -10.46 -0.50 -2.43
CA LYS A 85 -10.27 0.16 -1.12
C LYS A 85 -8.80 0.47 -0.82
N LEU A 86 -7.87 -0.35 -1.28
CA LEU A 86 -6.43 -0.09 -1.15
C LEU A 86 -5.97 1.12 -1.96
N GLU A 87 -6.69 1.52 -2.99
CA GLU A 87 -6.36 2.71 -3.77
C GLU A 87 -6.50 3.98 -2.93
N GLU A 88 -7.59 4.10 -2.18
CA GLU A 88 -7.89 5.28 -1.36
C GLU A 88 -6.95 5.42 -0.15
N GLN A 89 -6.50 4.29 0.41
CA GLN A 89 -5.70 4.26 1.65
C GLN A 89 -4.20 4.02 1.40
N GLY A 90 -3.86 3.51 0.22
CA GLY A 90 -2.52 3.07 -0.12
C GLY A 90 -1.61 4.20 -0.58
N LYS A 91 -0.30 3.97 -0.45
CA LYS A 91 0.71 4.79 -1.13
C LYS A 91 0.50 4.68 -2.65
N ASN A 92 0.86 5.71 -3.41
CA ASN A 92 0.71 5.76 -4.86
C ASN A 92 1.18 4.48 -5.59
N ASN A 93 2.23 3.81 -5.10
CA ASN A 93 2.73 2.57 -5.70
C ASN A 93 1.75 1.38 -5.53
N VAL A 94 1.11 1.25 -4.37
CA VAL A 94 0.14 0.19 -4.08
C VAL A 94 -1.15 0.46 -4.86
N ALA A 95 -1.62 1.71 -4.86
CA ALA A 95 -2.75 2.15 -5.67
C ALA A 95 -2.53 1.87 -7.17
N PHE A 96 -1.35 2.22 -7.69
CA PHE A 96 -0.98 1.96 -9.08
C PHE A 96 -1.03 0.46 -9.44
N LEU A 97 -0.50 -0.41 -8.57
CA LEU A 97 -0.55 -1.86 -8.78
C LEU A 97 -1.97 -2.43 -8.65
N GLY A 98 -2.77 -1.93 -7.71
CA GLY A 98 -4.18 -2.29 -7.58
C GLY A 98 -4.96 -1.98 -8.86
N LEU A 99 -4.84 -0.74 -9.35
CA LEU A 99 -5.42 -0.30 -10.63
C LEU A 99 -4.85 -1.05 -11.85
N PHE A 100 -3.59 -1.50 -11.76
CA PHE A 100 -2.98 -2.36 -12.77
C PHE A 100 -3.68 -3.72 -12.85
N MET A 101 -3.88 -4.37 -11.72
CA MET A 101 -4.52 -5.67 -11.62
C MET A 101 -6.02 -5.63 -11.96
N LEU A 102 -6.71 -4.55 -11.59
CA LEU A 102 -8.13 -4.32 -11.93
C LEU A 102 -8.36 -4.00 -13.41
N GLY A 103 -7.30 -3.65 -14.16
CA GLY A 103 -7.42 -3.25 -15.56
C GLY A 103 -8.01 -1.86 -15.75
N ASN A 104 -8.18 -1.06 -14.70
CA ASN A 104 -8.63 0.31 -14.82
C ASN A 104 -7.47 1.20 -15.30
N LEU A 105 -7.44 1.44 -16.61
CA LEU A 105 -6.34 2.14 -17.27
C LEU A 105 -6.44 3.66 -17.12
N GLU A 106 -7.65 4.20 -17.15
CA GLU A 106 -7.90 5.64 -17.12
C GLU A 106 -7.57 6.23 -15.75
N GLU A 107 -8.10 5.64 -14.68
CA GLU A 107 -7.79 6.06 -13.29
C GLU A 107 -6.29 5.92 -12.97
N ARG A 108 -5.63 4.90 -13.53
CA ARG A 108 -4.19 4.72 -13.34
C ARG A 108 -3.35 5.80 -14.02
N ILE A 109 -3.76 6.21 -15.22
CA ILE A 109 -3.13 7.32 -15.94
C ILE A 109 -3.36 8.60 -15.15
N GLN A 110 -4.56 8.80 -14.61
CA GLN A 110 -4.88 9.96 -13.77
C GLN A 110 -4.00 9.99 -12.51
N LEU A 111 -3.82 8.87 -11.81
CA LEU A 111 -2.92 8.75 -10.66
C LEU A 111 -1.47 9.15 -11.00
N LEU A 112 -0.99 8.82 -12.20
CA LEU A 112 0.34 9.23 -12.68
C LEU A 112 0.42 10.73 -13.00
N LEU A 113 -0.65 11.32 -13.52
CA LEU A 113 -0.73 12.76 -13.75
C LEU A 113 -0.76 13.53 -12.43
N ASP A 114 -1.56 13.08 -11.47
CA ASP A 114 -1.69 13.68 -10.14
C ASP A 114 -0.38 13.59 -9.33
N SER A 115 0.45 12.60 -9.62
CA SER A 115 1.79 12.44 -9.03
C SER A 115 2.91 13.11 -9.85
N GLU A 116 2.57 13.95 -10.83
CA GLU A 116 3.49 14.70 -11.70
C GLU A 116 4.41 13.81 -12.58
N ARG A 117 4.08 12.51 -12.74
CA ARG A 117 4.86 11.53 -13.53
C ARG A 117 4.39 11.46 -14.97
N ILE A 118 4.40 12.62 -15.63
CA ILE A 118 3.79 12.84 -16.96
C ILE A 118 4.38 11.92 -18.04
N LEU A 119 5.70 11.69 -18.03
CA LEU A 119 6.35 10.81 -19.02
C LEU A 119 5.89 9.36 -18.92
N GLU A 120 5.66 8.89 -17.69
CA GLU A 120 5.16 7.53 -17.45
C GLU A 120 3.70 7.41 -17.85
N ALA A 121 2.89 8.44 -17.57
CA ALA A 121 1.51 8.54 -18.02
C ALA A 121 1.44 8.50 -19.56
N ALA A 122 2.29 9.28 -20.24
CA ALA A 122 2.35 9.32 -21.70
C ALA A 122 2.79 7.99 -22.31
N LEU A 123 3.77 7.31 -21.71
CA LEU A 123 4.22 5.99 -22.14
C LEU A 123 3.11 4.94 -21.96
N MET A 124 2.40 5.00 -20.84
CA MET A 124 1.30 4.10 -20.54
C MET A 124 0.12 4.32 -21.49
N ALA A 125 -0.31 5.56 -21.70
CA ALA A 125 -1.35 5.90 -22.66
C ALA A 125 -0.98 5.46 -24.07
N ARG A 126 0.26 5.70 -24.51
CA ARG A 126 0.71 5.25 -25.83
C ARG A 126 0.62 3.72 -26.00
N SER A 127 0.83 2.97 -24.93
CA SER A 127 0.86 1.50 -24.97
C SER A 127 -0.54 0.88 -24.85
N TYR A 128 -1.41 1.46 -24.04
CA TYR A 128 -2.70 0.85 -23.66
C TYR A 128 -3.93 1.69 -24.08
N VAL A 129 -3.83 3.02 -24.12
CA VAL A 129 -4.94 3.95 -24.42
C VAL A 129 -4.46 5.09 -25.34
N PRO A 130 -4.18 4.79 -26.64
CA PRO A 130 -3.54 5.75 -27.54
C PRO A 130 -4.38 7.02 -27.79
N SER A 131 -5.68 6.99 -27.54
CA SER A 131 -6.58 8.15 -27.61
C SER A 131 -6.26 9.24 -26.59
N MET A 132 -5.77 8.90 -25.39
CA MET A 132 -5.44 9.86 -24.33
C MET A 132 -4.06 10.51 -24.52
N VAL A 133 -3.23 10.02 -25.45
CA VAL A 133 -1.85 10.51 -25.62
C VAL A 133 -1.81 11.99 -25.97
N SER A 134 -2.70 12.46 -26.86
CA SER A 134 -2.73 13.87 -27.27
C SER A 134 -3.05 14.79 -26.09
N GLU A 135 -3.93 14.37 -25.19
CA GLU A 135 -4.33 15.12 -24.01
C GLU A 135 -3.19 15.20 -22.99
N ILE A 136 -2.52 14.08 -22.73
CA ILE A 136 -1.40 14.01 -21.77
C ILE A 136 -0.20 14.83 -22.26
N VAL A 137 0.10 14.80 -23.57
CA VAL A 137 1.20 15.60 -24.13
C VAL A 137 0.92 17.09 -24.01
N GLN A 138 -0.32 17.52 -24.30
CA GLN A 138 -0.72 18.93 -24.11
C GLN A 138 -0.63 19.35 -22.64
N PHE A 139 -1.10 18.51 -21.72
CA PHE A 139 -0.96 18.74 -20.29
C PHE A 139 0.51 18.88 -19.88
N GLY A 140 1.39 17.99 -20.40
CA GLY A 140 2.82 18.07 -20.21
C GLY A 140 3.42 19.39 -20.68
N GLU A 141 3.18 19.78 -21.92
CA GLU A 141 3.68 21.05 -22.49
C GLU A 141 3.25 22.27 -21.67
N MET A 142 2.01 22.29 -21.17
CA MET A 142 1.50 23.35 -20.30
C MET A 142 2.22 23.38 -18.93
N THR A 143 2.48 22.21 -18.35
CA THR A 143 3.18 22.10 -17.05
C THR A 143 4.65 22.52 -17.16
N TRP A 144 5.34 22.07 -18.22
CA TRP A 144 6.73 22.45 -18.52
C TRP A 144 6.89 23.95 -18.79
N THR A 145 5.95 24.55 -19.51
CA THR A 145 5.98 25.99 -19.78
C THR A 145 5.75 26.81 -18.52
N MET A 146 4.82 26.41 -17.64
CA MET A 146 4.59 27.07 -16.34
C MET A 146 5.80 26.99 -15.40
N SER A 147 6.45 25.82 -15.29
CA SER A 147 7.65 25.62 -14.46
C SER A 147 8.83 26.48 -14.94
N ASN A 148 9.06 26.51 -16.26
CA ASN A 148 10.08 27.38 -16.85
C ASN A 148 9.73 28.86 -16.68
N PHE A 149 8.46 29.25 -16.74
CA PHE A 149 8.03 30.63 -16.49
C PHE A 149 8.30 31.08 -15.06
N GLN A 150 8.03 30.24 -14.05
CA GLN A 150 8.36 30.53 -12.65
C GLN A 150 9.87 30.65 -12.43
N SER A 151 10.66 29.77 -13.04
CA SER A 151 12.13 29.83 -12.97
C SER A 151 12.68 31.08 -13.67
N PHE A 152 12.09 31.50 -14.78
CA PHE A 152 12.41 32.76 -15.45
C PHE A 152 12.07 33.96 -14.56
N PHE A 153 10.89 33.98 -13.94
CA PHE A 153 10.47 35.08 -13.06
C PHE A 153 11.35 35.19 -11.82
N PHE A 154 11.74 34.06 -11.22
CA PHE A 154 12.65 34.03 -10.07
C PHE A 154 14.05 34.54 -10.45
N PHE A 155 14.59 34.12 -11.61
CA PHE A 155 15.89 34.56 -12.09
C PHE A 155 15.93 36.08 -12.33
N PHE A 156 14.86 36.66 -12.88
CA PHE A 156 14.74 38.11 -13.05
C PHE A 156 14.54 38.87 -11.74
N PHE A 157 13.87 38.29 -10.74
CA PHE A 157 13.66 38.94 -9.44
C PHE A 157 14.93 38.91 -8.56
N THR A 158 15.74 37.86 -8.66
CA THR A 158 17.02 37.76 -7.92
C THR A 158 18.18 38.55 -8.54
N LEU A 159 18.10 38.91 -9.83
CA LEU A 159 19.10 39.79 -10.48
C LEU A 159 18.80 41.28 -10.32
N TRP A 160 17.68 41.65 -9.69
CA TRP A 160 17.23 43.04 -9.51
C TRP A 160 16.80 43.34 -8.07
N VAL A 161 17.52 42.78 -7.10
CA VAL A 161 17.67 43.24 -5.70
C VAL A 161 19.12 43.00 -5.31
#